data_AF-A0A9P5Y5U8-F1
#
_entry.id   AF-A0A9P5Y5U8-F1
#
_cell.length_a   1.000
_cell.length_b   1.000
_cell.length_c   1.000
_cell.angle_alpha   90.00
_cell.angle_beta   90.00
_cell.angle_gamma   90.00
#
_symmetry.space_group_name_H-M   'P 1'
#
loop_
_entity.id
_entity.type
_entity.pdbx_description
1 polymer ?
#
loop_
_entity_poly.entity_id
_entity_poly.type
_entity_poly.pdbx_seq_one_letter_code
_entity_poly.pdbx_strand_id
1 'polypeptide(L)'
;MIGMTQEGRTTIPLDDDTIDRILTYLPDFSALAAAILCSKQLNDIFQIRRKSITSAVAYNIAGPALPEALKLLRYIPTDQNVQNTGQPQKSWLEMDTIFPITKREAECLIENADVVAALEALFSSRYKDRTSRVSKLNPMESLRFRRAMYQIMLYASRFARKEHKQFLLQFSDHDLFPIYSVGVFLTEVALWIEIAEDSYLYDDFKELALAHGPKAILEAYQTCNTQNIREVMNSGIDQIPRIFQDYLTYPLYKIWDERNTRTPTRFDSHWELIIYAANDGDDTCDICGAVRGSDLYNETNWDLLCGINPTRRMNLCSYLKGNLNQNPFIRELIREEMSAMPNFTDILEEMHDLHIPLFNTWEKKDWLCLECIVNIIRAHLHLWLLERKKLTGAIIPEDCMVIIAERRHTNQAMLHV
;
A
#
# COMPACT_ATOMS: atom_id res chain seq x y z
N MET A 1 -68.68 25.80 -4.28
CA MET A 1 -67.98 24.55 -3.92
C MET A 1 -67.03 24.22 -5.06
N ILE A 2 -65.79 24.70 -4.96
CA ILE A 2 -64.75 24.47 -5.98
C ILE A 2 -63.83 23.41 -5.37
N GLY A 3 -63.80 22.23 -5.99
CA GLY A 3 -63.00 21.10 -5.55
C GLY A 3 -61.53 21.46 -5.57
N MET A 4 -60.91 21.46 -4.39
CA MET A 4 -59.48 21.70 -4.25
C MET A 4 -58.72 20.55 -4.90
N THR A 5 -57.92 20.94 -5.88
CA THR A 5 -56.89 20.18 -6.59
C THR A 5 -56.20 19.15 -5.70
N GLN A 6 -56.37 17.86 -6.03
CA GLN A 6 -55.41 16.83 -5.64
C GLN A 6 -54.06 17.23 -6.25
N GLU A 7 -53.19 17.83 -5.44
CA GLU A 7 -51.78 17.93 -5.75
C GLU A 7 -51.28 16.52 -6.01
N GLY A 8 -51.05 16.19 -7.28
CA GLY A 8 -50.43 14.96 -7.72
C GLY A 8 -49.00 14.91 -7.21
N ARG A 9 -48.82 14.56 -5.93
CA ARG A 9 -47.53 14.13 -5.42
C ARG A 9 -47.14 12.92 -6.25
N THR A 10 -46.08 13.06 -7.02
CA THR A 10 -45.41 11.97 -7.73
C THR A 10 -44.80 11.05 -6.68
N THR A 11 -45.64 10.24 -6.04
CA THR A 11 -45.22 9.18 -5.13
C THR A 11 -44.58 8.09 -5.97
N ILE A 12 -43.39 7.64 -5.55
CA ILE A 12 -42.75 6.48 -6.14
C ILE A 12 -43.68 5.30 -5.85
N PRO A 13 -44.06 4.47 -6.85
CA PRO A 13 -44.98 3.35 -6.67
C PRO A 13 -44.26 2.15 -6.02
N LEU A 14 -43.51 2.40 -4.95
CA LEU A 14 -42.82 1.43 -4.12
C LEU A 14 -43.29 1.59 -2.68
N ASP A 15 -43.43 0.49 -1.97
CA ASP A 15 -43.73 0.49 -0.54
C ASP A 15 -42.51 0.94 0.29
N ASP A 16 -42.78 1.34 1.54
CA ASP A 16 -41.76 1.89 2.43
C ASP A 16 -40.63 0.89 2.76
N ASP A 17 -40.92 -0.42 2.81
CA ASP A 17 -39.91 -1.45 3.08
C ASP A 17 -38.99 -1.64 1.87
N THR A 18 -39.52 -1.59 0.65
CA THR A 18 -38.70 -1.62 -0.57
C THR A 18 -37.78 -0.41 -0.65
N ILE A 19 -38.28 0.79 -0.33
CA ILE A 19 -37.45 2.00 -0.30
C ILE A 19 -36.37 1.92 0.79
N ASP A 20 -36.73 1.49 2.00
CA ASP A 20 -35.76 1.27 3.09
C ASP A 20 -34.66 0.31 2.63
N ARG A 21 -35.04 -0.80 1.98
CA ARG A 21 -34.08 -1.76 1.45
C ARG A 21 -33.16 -1.14 0.40
N ILE A 22 -33.68 -0.35 -0.52
CA ILE A 22 -32.87 0.38 -1.51
C ILE A 22 -31.86 1.30 -0.82
N LEU A 23 -32.29 2.09 0.17
CA LEU A 23 -31.42 3.01 0.91
C LEU A 23 -30.32 2.27 1.70
N THR A 24 -30.60 1.07 2.22
CA THR A 24 -29.60 0.25 2.92
C THR A 24 -28.51 -0.34 2.01
N TYR A 25 -28.75 -0.41 0.69
CA TYR A 25 -27.79 -0.91 -0.30
C TYR A 25 -26.94 0.18 -0.95
N LEU A 26 -27.12 1.44 -0.57
CA LEU A 26 -26.30 2.52 -1.10
C LEU A 26 -24.84 2.36 -0.66
N PRO A 27 -23.88 2.59 -1.57
CA PRO A 27 -22.47 2.25 -1.33
C PRO A 27 -21.82 3.12 -0.26
N ASP A 28 -22.22 4.39 -0.16
CA ASP A 28 -21.63 5.36 0.75
C ASP A 28 -22.62 6.46 1.18
N PHE A 29 -22.16 7.36 2.05
CA PHE A 29 -22.97 8.46 2.57
C PHE A 29 -23.29 9.55 1.53
N SER A 30 -22.47 9.69 0.48
CA SER A 30 -22.71 10.65 -0.61
C SER A 30 -23.88 10.18 -1.47
N ALA A 31 -23.93 8.89 -1.81
CA ALA A 31 -25.03 8.26 -2.50
C ALA A 31 -26.32 8.32 -1.66
N LEU A 32 -26.23 8.09 -0.34
CA LEU A 32 -27.35 8.28 0.57
C LEU A 32 -27.88 9.71 0.57
N ALA A 33 -26.99 10.70 0.70
CA ALA A 33 -27.36 12.11 0.67
C ALA A 33 -28.03 12.50 -0.66
N ALA A 34 -27.48 12.06 -1.79
CA ALA A 34 -28.08 12.28 -3.10
C ALA A 34 -29.48 11.66 -3.20
N ALA A 35 -29.64 10.40 -2.77
CA ALA A 35 -30.92 9.69 -2.83
C ALA A 35 -32.02 10.40 -2.01
N ILE A 36 -31.73 10.81 -0.77
CA ILE A 36 -32.73 11.48 0.08
C ILE A 36 -33.08 12.89 -0.43
N LEU A 37 -32.18 13.56 -1.16
CA LEU A 37 -32.45 14.87 -1.77
C LEU A 37 -33.30 14.77 -3.05
N CYS A 38 -33.31 13.62 -3.73
CA CYS A 38 -34.07 13.43 -4.96
C CYS A 38 -35.59 13.33 -4.76
N SER A 39 -36.06 12.90 -3.59
CA SER A 39 -37.50 12.70 -3.34
C SER A 39 -37.87 12.86 -1.87
N LYS A 40 -38.97 13.57 -1.63
CA LYS A 40 -39.54 13.72 -0.28
C LYS A 40 -39.87 12.38 0.37
N GLN A 41 -40.39 11.41 -0.40
CA GLN A 41 -40.73 10.08 0.12
C GLN A 41 -39.47 9.33 0.60
N LEU A 42 -38.37 9.42 -0.14
CA LEU A 42 -37.09 8.82 0.26
C LEU A 42 -36.55 9.46 1.55
N ASN A 43 -36.62 10.79 1.65
CA ASN A 43 -36.22 11.48 2.88
C ASN A 43 -37.14 11.13 4.06
N ASP A 44 -38.46 11.08 3.87
CA ASP A 44 -39.41 10.77 4.94
C ASP A 44 -39.13 9.36 5.52
N ILE A 45 -38.90 8.37 4.66
CA ILE A 45 -38.53 7.00 5.07
C ILE A 45 -37.16 6.99 5.75
N PHE A 46 -36.19 7.74 5.21
CA PHE A 46 -34.90 7.91 5.87
C PHE A 46 -35.03 8.52 7.27
N GLN A 47 -35.86 9.54 7.49
CA GLN A 47 -36.05 10.12 8.82
C GLN A 47 -36.64 9.10 9.80
N ILE A 48 -37.57 8.25 9.34
CA ILE A 48 -38.19 7.19 10.15
C ILE A 48 -37.16 6.10 10.50
N ARG A 49 -36.33 5.67 9.54
CA ARG A 49 -35.39 4.53 9.67
C ARG A 49 -33.92 4.94 9.73
N ARG A 50 -33.63 6.18 10.11
CA ARG A 50 -32.29 6.80 10.03
C ARG A 50 -31.18 5.93 10.60
N LYS A 51 -31.39 5.34 11.78
CA LYS A 51 -30.38 4.51 12.46
C LYS A 51 -30.02 3.26 11.65
N SER A 52 -31.02 2.54 11.15
CA SER A 52 -30.82 1.31 10.37
C SER A 52 -30.14 1.59 9.04
N ILE A 53 -30.62 2.60 8.30
CA ILE A 53 -30.05 2.99 7.01
C ILE A 53 -28.62 3.49 7.17
N THR A 54 -28.35 4.38 8.13
CA THR A 54 -26.99 4.90 8.40
C THR A 54 -26.05 3.75 8.81
N SER A 55 -26.53 2.79 9.59
CA SER A 55 -25.78 1.58 9.96
C SER A 55 -25.41 0.74 8.75
N ALA A 56 -26.37 0.51 7.85
CA ALA A 56 -26.17 -0.32 6.68
C ALA A 56 -25.19 0.34 5.71
N VAL A 57 -25.32 1.65 5.47
CA VAL A 57 -24.37 2.40 4.63
C VAL A 57 -22.96 2.40 5.24
N ALA A 58 -22.82 2.59 6.56
CA ALA A 58 -21.52 2.47 7.23
C ALA A 58 -20.91 1.06 7.08
N TYR A 59 -21.75 0.02 7.14
CA TYR A 59 -21.34 -1.36 6.91
C TYR A 59 -20.92 -1.61 5.47
N ASN A 60 -21.57 -1.00 4.47
CA ASN A 60 -21.17 -1.13 3.07
C ASN A 60 -19.77 -0.52 2.82
N ILE A 61 -19.40 0.53 3.55
CA ILE A 61 -18.08 1.18 3.48
C ILE A 61 -17.00 0.30 4.15
N ALA A 62 -17.17 -0.01 5.44
CA ALA A 62 -16.12 -0.68 6.22
C ALA A 62 -16.19 -2.22 6.16
N GLY A 63 -17.30 -2.78 5.70
CA GLY A 63 -17.60 -4.21 5.75
C GLY A 63 -17.82 -4.70 7.19
N PRO A 64 -17.59 -6.00 7.45
CA PRO A 64 -17.73 -6.57 8.80
C PRO A 64 -16.70 -6.05 9.82
N ALA A 65 -15.71 -5.26 9.40
CA ALA A 65 -14.75 -4.57 10.27
C ALA A 65 -15.25 -3.20 10.79
N LEU A 66 -16.52 -2.83 10.51
CA LEU A 66 -17.13 -1.59 11.00
C LEU A 66 -16.95 -1.34 12.51
N PRO A 67 -17.05 -2.35 13.40
CA PRO A 67 -16.85 -2.13 14.84
C PRO A 67 -15.45 -1.59 15.16
N GLU A 68 -14.40 -2.16 14.56
CA GLU A 68 -13.02 -1.68 14.71
C GLU A 68 -12.82 -0.28 14.09
N ALA A 69 -13.44 -0.02 12.94
CA ALA A 69 -13.39 1.30 12.31
C ALA A 69 -14.03 2.39 13.20
N LEU A 70 -15.18 2.11 13.81
CA LEU A 70 -15.82 3.06 14.72
C LEU A 70 -15.06 3.22 16.04
N LYS A 71 -14.39 2.18 16.55
CA LYS A 71 -13.48 2.30 17.70
C LYS A 71 -12.35 3.29 17.42
N LEU A 72 -11.78 3.25 16.21
CA LEU A 72 -10.77 4.22 15.77
C LEU A 72 -11.32 5.65 15.80
N LEU A 73 -12.49 5.87 15.20
CA LEU A 73 -13.06 7.22 15.08
C LEU A 73 -13.50 7.84 16.40
N ARG A 74 -13.93 7.00 17.34
CA ARG A 74 -14.39 7.41 18.67
C ARG A 74 -13.29 7.43 19.71
N TYR A 75 -12.06 7.09 19.32
CA TYR A 75 -10.91 7.23 20.19
C TYR A 75 -10.64 8.71 20.42
N ILE A 76 -10.87 9.15 21.65
CA ILE A 76 -10.48 10.47 22.12
C ILE A 76 -9.17 10.26 22.88
N PRO A 77 -8.02 10.76 22.40
CA PRO A 77 -6.79 10.74 23.16
C PRO A 77 -7.07 11.40 24.52
N THR A 78 -6.81 10.68 25.61
CA THR A 78 -6.90 11.28 26.94
C THR A 78 -5.81 12.34 27.01
N ASP A 79 -6.19 13.60 26.88
CA ASP A 79 -5.27 14.70 27.00
C ASP A 79 -4.58 14.57 28.37
N GLN A 80 -3.25 14.42 28.39
CA GLN A 80 -2.51 14.00 29.58
C GLN A 80 -2.69 14.96 30.77
N ASN A 81 -3.24 16.15 30.53
CA ASN A 81 -3.53 17.17 31.53
C ASN A 81 -4.86 16.97 32.29
N VAL A 82 -5.74 16.03 31.90
CA VAL A 82 -7.07 15.84 32.53
C VAL A 82 -7.11 14.69 33.56
N GLN A 83 -5.95 14.12 33.94
CA GLN A 83 -5.87 12.95 34.83
C GLN A 83 -6.38 13.15 36.28
N ASN A 84 -6.86 14.34 36.66
CA ASN A 84 -7.29 14.63 38.04
C ASN A 84 -8.78 14.42 38.33
N THR A 85 -9.62 14.01 37.38
CA THR A 85 -11.08 13.93 37.63
C THR A 85 -11.57 12.57 38.15
N GLY A 86 -10.71 11.56 38.31
CA GLY A 86 -11.08 10.29 38.96
C GLY A 86 -12.22 9.51 38.29
N GLN A 87 -12.62 9.87 37.07
CA GLN A 87 -13.64 9.11 36.35
C GLN A 87 -13.05 7.79 35.83
N PRO A 88 -13.70 6.65 36.12
CA PRO A 88 -13.26 5.36 35.61
C PRO A 88 -13.26 5.39 34.08
N GLN A 89 -12.13 5.01 33.51
CA GLN A 89 -11.96 4.84 32.08
C GLN A 89 -13.06 3.89 31.58
N LYS A 90 -14.01 4.40 30.79
CA LYS A 90 -15.08 3.58 30.23
C LYS A 90 -14.47 2.36 29.55
N SER A 91 -14.84 1.18 30.01
CA SER A 91 -14.38 -0.09 29.46
C SER A 91 -14.73 -0.15 27.97
N TRP A 92 -13.73 -0.34 27.12
CA TRP A 92 -13.88 -0.48 25.66
C TRP A 92 -14.82 -1.63 25.24
N LEU A 93 -15.19 -2.50 26.19
CA LEU A 93 -16.11 -3.62 25.99
C LEU A 93 -17.58 -3.20 25.96
N GLU A 94 -17.95 -2.02 26.46
CA GLU A 94 -19.33 -1.52 26.46
C GLU A 94 -19.64 -0.74 25.17
N MET A 95 -19.58 -1.42 24.02
CA MET A 95 -19.91 -0.86 22.70
C MET A 95 -21.42 -0.87 22.37
N ASP A 96 -22.29 -0.76 23.37
CA ASP A 96 -23.74 -0.88 23.17
C ASP A 96 -24.38 0.31 22.42
N THR A 97 -23.61 1.31 22.01
CA THR A 97 -24.13 2.38 21.14
C THR A 97 -23.22 2.63 19.94
N ILE A 98 -23.19 1.69 19.00
CA ILE A 98 -22.67 1.90 17.63
C ILE A 98 -23.33 3.14 16.97
N PHE A 99 -24.49 3.59 17.47
CA PHE A 99 -25.28 4.70 16.91
C PHE A 99 -25.60 5.80 17.94
N PRO A 100 -25.73 7.06 17.49
CA PRO A 100 -25.69 7.54 16.10
C PRO A 100 -24.27 7.76 15.54
N ILE A 101 -24.09 7.56 14.23
CA ILE A 101 -22.89 7.99 13.49
C ILE A 101 -23.08 9.46 13.11
N THR A 102 -22.15 10.31 13.55
CA THR A 102 -22.12 11.74 13.23
C THR A 102 -21.62 11.99 11.81
N LYS A 103 -21.88 13.18 11.25
CA LYS A 103 -21.40 13.56 9.91
C LYS A 103 -19.86 13.46 9.83
N ARG A 104 -19.17 13.94 10.86
CA ARG A 104 -17.69 13.88 10.93
C ARG A 104 -17.18 12.44 10.98
N GLU A 105 -17.81 11.56 11.77
CA GLU A 105 -17.45 10.14 11.78
C GLU A 105 -17.69 9.51 10.41
N ALA A 106 -18.78 9.85 9.72
CA ALA A 106 -19.05 9.36 8.37
C ALA A 106 -17.96 9.78 7.36
N GLU A 107 -17.54 11.04 7.38
CA GLU A 107 -16.44 11.57 6.54
C GLU A 107 -15.12 10.83 6.84
N CYS A 108 -14.73 10.73 8.11
CA CYS A 108 -13.50 10.03 8.49
C CYS A 108 -13.58 8.50 8.26
N LEU A 109 -14.77 7.90 8.28
CA LEU A 109 -14.97 6.49 7.97
C LEU A 109 -14.65 6.20 6.51
N ILE A 110 -15.12 7.06 5.60
CA ILE A 110 -14.84 6.95 4.16
C ILE A 110 -13.32 7.07 3.93
N GLU A 111 -12.69 8.12 4.46
CA GLU A 111 -11.25 8.33 4.29
C GLU A 111 -10.41 7.14 4.78
N ASN A 112 -10.72 6.62 5.97
CA ASN A 112 -9.98 5.48 6.50
C ASN A 112 -10.27 4.20 5.71
N ALA A 113 -11.52 3.97 5.28
CA ALA A 113 -11.88 2.80 4.48
C ALA A 113 -11.17 2.80 3.12
N ASP A 114 -10.99 3.96 2.49
CA ASP A 114 -10.24 4.11 1.24
C ASP A 114 -8.77 3.73 1.43
N VAL A 115 -8.13 4.21 2.51
CA VAL A 115 -6.76 3.84 2.87
C VAL A 115 -6.63 2.33 3.09
N VAL A 116 -7.55 1.74 3.87
CA VAL A 116 -7.55 0.30 4.16
C VAL A 116 -7.76 -0.50 2.86
N ALA A 117 -8.68 -0.11 1.99
CA ALA A 117 -8.96 -0.80 0.74
C ALA A 117 -7.77 -0.76 -0.23
N ALA A 118 -7.09 0.39 -0.34
CA ALA A 118 -5.90 0.54 -1.18
C ALA A 118 -4.74 -0.34 -0.67
N LEU A 119 -4.51 -0.35 0.64
CA LEU A 119 -3.47 -1.20 1.25
C LEU A 119 -3.83 -2.69 1.20
N GLU A 120 -5.11 -3.05 1.29
CA GLU A 120 -5.59 -4.42 1.10
C GLU A 120 -5.35 -4.88 -0.34
N ALA A 121 -5.62 -4.02 -1.33
CA ALA A 121 -5.34 -4.31 -2.73
C ALA A 121 -3.83 -4.52 -2.96
N LEU A 122 -2.98 -3.68 -2.36
CA LEU A 122 -1.53 -3.85 -2.43
C LEU A 122 -1.06 -5.15 -1.74
N PHE A 123 -1.59 -5.46 -0.55
CA PHE A 123 -1.29 -6.71 0.15
C PHE A 123 -1.70 -7.93 -0.68
N SER A 124 -2.92 -7.92 -1.22
CA SER A 124 -3.42 -8.97 -2.10
C SER A 124 -2.56 -9.12 -3.36
N SER A 125 -2.16 -8.00 -3.98
CA SER A 125 -1.30 -8.03 -5.16
C SER A 125 0.08 -8.62 -4.87
N ARG A 126 0.59 -8.49 -3.65
CA ARG A 126 1.92 -9.02 -3.30
C ARG A 126 1.90 -10.48 -2.88
N TYR A 127 0.91 -10.91 -2.10
CA TYR A 127 0.95 -12.23 -1.45
C TYR A 127 -0.20 -13.17 -1.84
N LYS A 128 -1.19 -12.72 -2.62
CA LYS A 128 -2.36 -13.53 -2.99
C LYS A 128 -2.49 -13.76 -4.49
N ASP A 129 -2.53 -12.67 -5.25
CA ASP A 129 -2.75 -12.66 -6.69
C ASP A 129 -2.16 -11.38 -7.29
N ARG A 130 -0.95 -11.52 -7.84
CA ARG A 130 -0.21 -10.42 -8.47
C ARG A 130 -0.78 -9.92 -9.79
N THR A 131 -1.77 -10.60 -10.34
CA THR A 131 -2.39 -10.22 -11.62
C THR A 131 -3.48 -9.15 -11.45
N SER A 132 -3.88 -8.86 -10.22
CA SER A 132 -5.01 -8.00 -9.90
C SER A 132 -4.62 -6.79 -9.07
N ARG A 133 -5.00 -5.60 -9.56
CA ARG A 133 -4.90 -4.34 -8.80
C ARG A 133 -6.02 -4.14 -7.76
N VAL A 134 -7.00 -5.04 -7.73
CA VAL A 134 -8.03 -5.07 -6.70
C VAL A 134 -7.81 -6.26 -5.77
N SER A 135 -8.25 -6.14 -4.52
CA SER A 135 -8.13 -7.24 -3.55
C SER A 135 -8.82 -8.50 -4.06
N LYS A 136 -8.09 -9.61 -3.97
CA LYS A 136 -8.54 -11.00 -4.21
C LYS A 136 -8.57 -11.81 -2.92
N LEU A 137 -8.43 -11.14 -1.78
CA LEU A 137 -8.66 -11.77 -0.49
C LEU A 137 -10.11 -12.25 -0.42
N ASN A 138 -10.31 -13.47 0.08
CA ASN A 138 -11.67 -13.94 0.35
C ASN A 138 -12.29 -13.13 1.52
N PRO A 139 -13.62 -13.21 1.75
CA PRO A 139 -14.26 -12.39 2.78
C PRO A 139 -13.67 -12.54 4.20
N MET A 140 -13.16 -13.72 4.55
CA MET A 140 -12.54 -13.96 5.86
C MET A 140 -11.12 -13.39 5.95
N GLU A 141 -10.32 -13.56 4.90
CA GLU A 141 -8.98 -12.96 4.77
C GLU A 141 -9.08 -11.42 4.81
N SER A 142 -10.00 -10.84 4.04
CA SER A 142 -10.29 -9.41 4.01
C SER A 142 -10.73 -8.90 5.39
N LEU A 143 -11.63 -9.61 6.07
CA LEU A 143 -12.05 -9.25 7.42
C LEU A 143 -10.86 -9.21 8.40
N ARG A 144 -9.99 -10.23 8.39
CA ARG A 144 -8.79 -10.27 9.25
C ARG A 144 -7.85 -9.11 8.96
N PHE A 145 -7.56 -8.87 7.69
CA PHE A 145 -6.70 -7.77 7.26
C PHE A 145 -7.27 -6.41 7.70
N ARG A 146 -8.54 -6.12 7.40
CA ARG A 146 -9.19 -4.85 7.73
C ARG A 146 -9.25 -4.59 9.24
N ARG A 147 -9.63 -5.60 10.03
CA ARG A 147 -9.65 -5.48 11.50
C ARG A 147 -8.27 -5.14 12.05
N ALA A 148 -7.24 -5.87 11.61
CA ALA A 148 -5.86 -5.61 11.98
C ALA A 148 -5.40 -4.21 11.56
N MET A 149 -5.75 -3.78 10.36
CA MET A 149 -5.40 -2.45 9.85
C MET A 149 -6.01 -1.33 10.69
N TYR A 150 -7.31 -1.39 11.00
CA TYR A 150 -7.95 -0.40 11.88
C TYR A 150 -7.38 -0.41 13.30
N GLN A 151 -6.97 -1.59 13.81
CA GLN A 151 -6.30 -1.70 15.10
C GLN A 151 -4.91 -1.07 15.08
N ILE A 152 -4.15 -1.20 13.99
CA ILE A 152 -2.86 -0.53 13.80
C ILE A 152 -3.05 0.99 13.65
N MET A 153 -4.05 1.45 12.91
CA MET A 153 -4.39 2.89 12.85
C MET A 153 -4.69 3.44 14.24
N LEU A 154 -5.49 2.70 15.03
CA LEU A 154 -5.79 3.07 16.41
C LEU A 154 -4.54 3.06 17.28
N TYR A 155 -3.69 2.04 17.13
CA TYR A 155 -2.42 1.93 17.83
C TYR A 155 -1.49 3.11 17.53
N ALA A 156 -1.32 3.47 16.26
CA ALA A 156 -0.53 4.61 15.80
C ALA A 156 -1.04 5.94 16.35
N SER A 157 -2.37 6.09 16.49
CA SER A 157 -2.97 7.29 17.09
C SER A 157 -2.67 7.44 18.60
N ARG A 158 -2.15 6.40 19.28
CA ARG A 158 -1.77 6.46 20.70
C ARG A 158 -0.31 6.86 20.85
N PHE A 159 -0.07 8.01 21.48
CA PHE A 159 1.27 8.61 21.56
C PHE A 159 2.16 8.10 22.72
N ALA A 160 1.67 7.26 23.65
CA ALA A 160 2.45 6.87 24.83
C ALA A 160 2.88 5.38 24.83
N ARG A 161 4.20 5.12 24.86
CA ARG A 161 4.81 3.77 24.88
C ARG A 161 4.25 2.84 25.96
N LYS A 162 3.91 3.39 27.13
CA LYS A 162 3.35 2.59 28.24
C LYS A 162 1.94 2.06 27.92
N GLU A 163 1.19 2.78 27.09
CA GLU A 163 -0.18 2.42 26.70
C GLU A 163 -0.19 1.40 25.55
N HIS A 164 0.87 1.32 24.75
CA HIS A 164 0.98 0.39 23.63
C HIS A 164 0.85 -1.07 24.05
N LYS A 165 1.65 -1.50 25.04
CA LYS A 165 1.55 -2.87 25.56
C LYS A 165 0.18 -3.13 26.20
N GLN A 166 -0.33 -2.17 26.98
CA GLN A 166 -1.63 -2.31 27.64
C GLN A 166 -2.79 -2.39 26.65
N PHE A 167 -2.70 -1.68 25.53
CA PHE A 167 -3.64 -1.82 24.43
C PHE A 167 -3.58 -3.21 23.82
N LEU A 168 -2.38 -3.69 23.46
CA LEU A 168 -2.21 -4.99 22.82
C LEU A 168 -2.60 -6.16 23.74
N LEU A 169 -2.44 -6.02 25.06
CA LEU A 169 -2.88 -7.02 26.04
C LEU A 169 -4.40 -7.30 26.03
N GLN A 170 -5.21 -6.41 25.46
CA GLN A 170 -6.66 -6.57 25.36
C GLN A 170 -7.08 -7.55 24.26
N PHE A 171 -6.15 -7.94 23.37
CA PHE A 171 -6.44 -8.81 22.24
C PHE A 171 -6.04 -10.26 22.54
N SER A 172 -6.79 -11.19 21.96
CA SER A 172 -6.45 -12.62 21.95
C SER A 172 -5.24 -12.87 21.04
N ASP A 173 -4.53 -13.98 21.22
CA ASP A 173 -3.42 -14.33 20.33
C ASP A 173 -3.87 -14.46 18.87
N HIS A 174 -5.08 -14.97 18.65
CA HIS A 174 -5.70 -15.08 17.31
C HIS A 174 -5.87 -13.70 16.65
N ASP A 175 -6.12 -12.63 17.41
CA ASP A 175 -6.19 -11.26 16.86
C ASP A 175 -4.81 -10.60 16.75
N LEU A 176 -3.84 -10.96 17.62
CA LEU A 176 -2.47 -10.43 17.57
C LEU A 176 -1.69 -10.89 16.33
N PHE A 177 -1.94 -12.10 15.83
CA PHE A 177 -1.25 -12.61 14.63
C PHE A 177 -1.54 -11.79 13.36
N PRO A 178 -2.81 -11.47 13.01
CA PRO A 178 -3.11 -10.53 11.94
C PRO A 178 -2.52 -9.14 12.15
N ILE A 179 -2.54 -8.59 13.37
CA ILE A 179 -1.91 -7.29 13.68
C ILE A 179 -0.42 -7.34 13.36
N TYR A 180 0.29 -8.38 13.81
CA TYR A 180 1.69 -8.58 13.48
C TYR A 180 1.92 -8.65 11.98
N SER A 181 1.13 -9.47 11.28
CA SER A 181 1.28 -9.67 9.83
C SER A 181 1.07 -8.38 9.04
N VAL A 182 0.02 -7.61 9.34
CA VAL A 182 -0.21 -6.30 8.71
C VAL A 182 0.90 -5.30 9.09
N GLY A 183 1.39 -5.35 10.33
CA GLY A 183 2.52 -4.54 10.78
C GLY A 183 3.79 -4.79 9.96
N VAL A 184 4.17 -6.07 9.79
CA VAL A 184 5.32 -6.46 8.95
C VAL A 184 5.11 -6.02 7.50
N PHE A 185 3.94 -6.26 6.92
CA PHE A 185 3.60 -5.76 5.58
C PHE A 185 3.82 -4.24 5.43
N LEU A 186 3.33 -3.44 6.39
CA LEU A 186 3.50 -1.99 6.35
C LEU A 186 4.97 -1.56 6.44
N THR A 187 5.80 -2.28 7.22
CA THR A 187 7.25 -2.03 7.24
C THR A 187 7.94 -2.42 5.93
N GLU A 188 7.46 -3.46 5.25
CA GLU A 188 7.96 -3.84 3.92
C GLU A 188 7.59 -2.80 2.87
N VAL A 189 6.37 -2.26 2.90
CA VAL A 189 5.97 -1.13 2.05
C VAL A 189 6.82 0.10 2.37
N ALA A 190 7.02 0.45 3.64
CA ALA A 190 7.87 1.58 4.02
C ALA A 190 9.31 1.42 3.51
N LEU A 191 9.94 0.26 3.75
CA LEU A 191 11.28 -0.02 3.25
C LEU A 191 11.35 0.06 1.73
N TRP A 192 10.34 -0.48 1.04
CA TRP A 192 10.25 -0.40 -0.40
C TRP A 192 10.24 1.04 -0.91
N ILE A 193 9.53 1.96 -0.23
CA ILE A 193 9.49 3.39 -0.62
C ILE A 193 10.84 4.05 -0.38
N GLU A 194 11.46 3.80 0.78
CA GLU A 194 12.79 4.34 1.10
C GLU A 194 13.83 3.92 0.05
N ILE A 195 13.72 2.69 -0.44
CA ILE A 195 14.53 2.18 -1.53
C ILE A 195 14.21 2.89 -2.85
N ALA A 196 12.93 3.07 -3.17
CA ALA A 196 12.48 3.68 -4.42
C ALA A 196 12.85 5.17 -4.52
N GLU A 197 12.90 5.88 -3.38
CA GLU A 197 13.33 7.28 -3.29
C GLU A 197 14.86 7.45 -3.39
N ASP A 198 15.63 6.34 -3.43
CA ASP A 198 17.10 6.34 -3.36
C ASP A 198 17.66 7.08 -2.12
N SER A 199 16.89 7.12 -1.04
CA SER A 199 17.36 7.69 0.21
C SER A 199 18.39 6.78 0.90
N TYR A 200 19.22 7.37 1.76
CA TYR A 200 19.95 6.62 2.78
C TYR A 200 18.96 5.77 3.60
N LEU A 201 19.29 4.49 3.74
CA LEU A 201 18.54 3.53 4.55
C LEU A 201 18.79 3.86 6.03
N TYR A 202 17.75 4.32 6.72
CA TYR A 202 17.79 4.46 8.17
C TYR A 202 17.23 3.20 8.81
N ASP A 203 18.00 2.54 9.68
CA ASP A 203 17.59 1.30 10.34
C ASP A 203 16.23 1.44 11.06
N ASP A 204 15.94 2.63 11.57
CA ASP A 204 14.71 2.96 12.33
C ASP A 204 13.55 3.48 11.46
N PHE A 205 13.73 3.65 10.13
CA PHE A 205 12.69 4.23 9.25
C PHE A 205 11.38 3.43 9.29
N LYS A 206 11.47 2.10 9.37
CA LYS A 206 10.32 1.18 9.41
C LYS A 206 9.41 1.48 10.59
N GLU A 207 9.99 1.70 11.76
CA GLU A 207 9.25 1.92 12.98
C GLU A 207 8.68 3.34 13.03
N LEU A 208 9.42 4.32 12.50
CA LEU A 208 8.93 5.67 12.31
C LEU A 208 7.71 5.67 11.38
N ALA A 209 7.76 4.92 10.28
CA ALA A 209 6.65 4.79 9.34
C ALA A 209 5.41 4.17 10.01
N LEU A 210 5.57 3.09 10.79
CA LEU A 210 4.47 2.50 11.56
C LEU A 210 3.85 3.48 12.56
N ALA A 211 4.66 4.32 13.20
CA ALA A 211 4.17 5.32 14.14
C ALA A 211 3.36 6.45 13.47
N HIS A 212 3.72 6.84 12.24
CA HIS A 212 2.90 7.75 11.44
C HIS A 212 1.61 7.09 10.93
N GLY A 213 1.63 5.77 10.81
CA GLY A 213 0.47 4.95 10.53
C GLY A 213 0.19 4.74 9.04
N PRO A 214 -0.83 3.92 8.74
CA PRO A 214 -1.05 3.41 7.38
C PRO A 214 -1.33 4.48 6.32
N LYS A 215 -2.00 5.60 6.69
CA LYS A 215 -2.30 6.69 5.75
C LYS A 215 -1.02 7.35 5.21
N ALA A 216 -0.09 7.68 6.10
CA ALA A 216 1.19 8.28 5.72
C ALA A 216 2.03 7.34 4.85
N ILE A 217 2.04 6.04 5.17
CA ILE A 217 2.71 5.01 4.37
C ILE A 217 2.12 4.91 2.96
N LEU A 218 0.77 4.90 2.85
CA LEU A 218 0.10 4.85 1.55
C LEU A 218 0.38 6.10 0.71
N GLU A 219 0.32 7.29 1.31
CA GLU A 219 0.66 8.55 0.64
C GLU A 219 2.11 8.55 0.15
N ALA A 220 3.04 8.06 0.98
CA ALA A 220 4.45 7.93 0.61
C ALA A 220 4.67 6.91 -0.53
N TYR A 221 3.90 5.81 -0.53
CA TYR A 221 3.91 4.82 -1.60
C TYR A 221 3.40 5.40 -2.93
N GLN A 222 2.27 6.11 -2.90
CA GLN A 222 1.67 6.70 -4.10
C GLN A 222 2.52 7.83 -4.70
N THR A 223 3.27 8.55 -3.87
CA THR A 223 4.10 9.69 -4.30
C THR A 223 5.58 9.33 -4.47
N CYS A 224 5.99 8.11 -4.11
CA CYS A 224 7.39 7.69 -4.01
C CYS A 224 8.25 8.70 -3.22
N ASN A 225 7.70 9.24 -2.13
CA ASN A 225 8.31 10.33 -1.35
C ASN A 225 8.09 10.07 0.14
N THR A 226 9.16 10.02 0.93
CA THR A 226 9.06 9.73 2.37
C THR A 226 9.07 10.97 3.26
N GLN A 227 9.04 12.18 2.69
CA GLN A 227 9.14 13.44 3.43
C GLN A 227 8.09 13.54 4.54
N ASN A 228 6.84 13.16 4.27
CA ASN A 228 5.77 13.18 5.27
C ASN A 228 6.04 12.29 6.52
N ILE A 229 6.87 11.25 6.38
CA ILE A 229 7.32 10.38 7.48
C ILE A 229 8.60 10.95 8.11
N ARG A 230 9.47 11.59 7.32
CA ARG A 230 10.78 12.09 7.77
C ARG A 230 10.74 13.45 8.44
N GLU A 231 9.69 14.26 8.24
CA GLU A 231 9.58 15.61 8.81
C GLU A 231 9.81 15.64 10.33
N VAL A 232 9.43 14.59 11.05
CA VAL A 232 9.69 14.44 12.50
C VAL A 232 11.17 14.35 12.84
N MET A 233 12.01 13.81 11.96
CA MET A 233 13.47 13.79 12.16
C MET A 233 14.10 15.16 11.92
N ASN A 234 13.53 15.96 11.02
CA ASN A 234 14.05 17.27 10.64
C ASN A 234 13.83 18.34 11.72
N SER A 235 13.07 18.05 12.79
CA SER A 235 12.88 18.98 13.92
C SER A 235 14.09 19.07 14.86
N GLY A 236 15.28 18.62 14.43
CA GLY A 236 16.54 18.72 15.19
C GLY A 236 16.70 17.70 16.30
N ILE A 237 15.97 16.58 16.23
CA ILE A 237 16.18 15.46 17.15
C ILE A 237 17.19 14.53 16.48
N ASP A 238 18.48 14.70 16.79
CA ASP A 238 19.61 13.97 16.18
C ASP A 238 19.53 12.43 16.33
N GLN A 239 18.60 11.92 17.15
CA GLN A 239 18.31 10.50 17.30
C GLN A 239 16.81 10.30 17.32
N ILE A 240 16.30 9.42 16.47
CA ILE A 240 14.93 8.91 16.63
C ILE A 240 14.82 8.47 18.09
N PRO A 241 13.91 9.05 18.89
CA PRO A 241 13.90 8.73 20.29
C PRO A 241 13.70 7.21 20.41
N ARG A 242 14.42 6.56 21.34
CA ARG A 242 14.31 5.11 21.64
C ARG A 242 12.88 4.61 21.89
N ILE A 243 11.90 5.51 21.88
CA ILE A 243 10.47 5.24 21.92
C ILE A 243 9.98 4.50 20.67
N PHE A 244 10.62 4.67 19.51
CA PHE A 244 10.20 4.03 18.26
C PHE A 244 10.91 2.70 17.99
N GLN A 245 12.03 2.40 18.66
CA GLN A 245 12.71 1.12 18.45
C GLN A 245 11.76 -0.05 18.77
N ASP A 246 11.58 -0.92 17.77
CA ASP A 246 10.65 -2.05 17.78
C ASP A 246 9.21 -1.63 18.17
N TYR A 247 8.72 -0.55 17.55
CA TYR A 247 7.47 0.13 17.88
C TYR A 247 6.32 -0.86 18.10
N LEU A 248 6.07 -1.73 17.11
CA LEU A 248 5.01 -2.74 17.19
C LEU A 248 5.52 -4.14 17.54
N THR A 249 6.68 -4.54 17.04
CA THR A 249 7.20 -5.92 17.15
C THR A 249 7.59 -6.28 18.58
N TYR A 250 8.30 -5.41 19.30
CA TYR A 250 8.73 -5.68 20.68
C TYR A 250 7.57 -5.91 21.66
N PRO A 251 6.53 -5.05 21.74
CA PRO A 251 5.44 -5.30 22.66
C PRO A 251 4.66 -6.59 22.31
N LEU A 252 4.56 -6.95 21.03
CA LEU A 252 3.94 -8.23 20.61
C LEU A 252 4.75 -9.43 21.09
N TYR A 253 6.07 -9.46 20.84
CA TYR A 253 6.93 -10.54 21.30
C TYR A 253 6.90 -10.70 22.82
N LYS A 254 6.92 -9.59 23.55
CA LYS A 254 6.81 -9.61 25.02
C LYS A 254 5.49 -10.21 25.50
N ILE A 255 4.38 -9.92 24.81
CA ILE A 255 3.07 -10.47 25.17
C ILE A 255 3.03 -11.98 24.90
N TRP A 256 3.53 -12.44 23.76
CA TRP A 256 3.57 -13.87 23.45
C TRP A 256 4.49 -14.65 24.39
N ASP A 257 5.65 -14.09 24.75
CA ASP A 257 6.55 -14.68 25.75
C ASP A 257 5.84 -14.83 27.11
N GLU A 258 5.19 -13.77 27.60
CA GLU A 258 4.41 -13.81 28.85
C GLU A 258 3.23 -14.79 28.80
N ARG A 259 2.63 -15.02 27.62
CA ARG A 259 1.54 -15.98 27.41
C ARG A 259 2.02 -17.40 27.13
N ASN A 260 3.33 -17.62 26.97
CA ASN A 260 3.92 -18.87 26.47
C ASN A 260 3.37 -19.30 25.09
N THR A 261 3.06 -18.32 24.24
CA THR A 261 2.54 -18.54 22.90
C THR A 261 3.68 -18.63 21.90
N ARG A 262 3.61 -19.59 20.96
CA ARG A 262 4.63 -19.74 19.91
C ARG A 262 4.70 -18.46 19.08
N THR A 263 5.87 -17.82 19.07
CA THR A 263 6.13 -16.66 18.22
C THR A 263 6.17 -17.06 16.76
N PRO A 264 5.73 -16.19 15.83
CA PRO A 264 5.93 -16.41 14.40
C PRO A 264 7.42 -16.59 14.11
N THR A 265 7.78 -17.73 13.55
CA THR A 265 9.19 -18.17 13.43
C THR A 265 9.94 -17.55 12.24
N ARG A 266 9.29 -16.72 11.41
CA ARG A 266 9.91 -16.19 10.18
C ARG A 266 9.22 -14.91 9.70
N PHE A 267 9.99 -13.95 9.19
CA PHE A 267 9.45 -12.78 8.49
C PHE A 267 8.86 -13.19 7.12
N ASP A 268 9.56 -14.05 6.37
CA ASP A 268 9.25 -14.40 4.98
C ASP A 268 7.86 -15.02 4.73
N SER A 269 7.12 -15.43 5.76
CA SER A 269 5.79 -16.02 5.63
C SER A 269 4.74 -15.42 6.57
N HIS A 270 4.97 -14.19 7.06
CA HIS A 270 4.03 -13.50 7.96
C HIS A 270 2.62 -13.41 7.35
N TRP A 271 2.51 -13.31 6.03
CA TRP A 271 1.25 -13.20 5.29
C TRP A 271 0.36 -14.46 5.41
N GLU A 272 0.93 -15.64 5.70
CA GLU A 272 0.19 -16.89 5.93
C GLU A 272 -0.70 -16.81 7.18
N LEU A 273 -0.43 -15.86 8.09
CA LEU A 273 -1.29 -15.58 9.24
C LEU A 273 -2.64 -14.96 8.83
N ILE A 274 -2.74 -14.44 7.60
CA ILE A 274 -3.96 -13.85 7.04
C ILE A 274 -4.49 -14.74 5.92
N ILE A 275 -3.64 -15.11 4.95
CA ILE A 275 -4.01 -15.85 3.72
C ILE A 275 -3.99 -17.36 3.96
N TYR A 276 -5.05 -18.05 3.54
CA TYR A 276 -5.15 -19.51 3.70
C TYR A 276 -4.52 -20.30 2.55
N ALA A 277 -4.51 -19.73 1.34
CA ALA A 277 -3.93 -20.33 0.14
C ALA A 277 -3.51 -19.22 -0.83
N ALA A 278 -2.24 -19.18 -1.24
CA ALA A 278 -1.78 -18.34 -2.34
C ALA A 278 -2.11 -19.01 -3.67
N ASN A 279 -2.44 -18.23 -4.71
CA ASN A 279 -2.86 -18.79 -6.00
C ASN A 279 -1.69 -19.12 -6.93
N ASP A 280 -0.46 -18.72 -6.57
CA ASP A 280 0.60 -18.50 -7.53
C ASP A 280 1.93 -19.19 -7.21
N GLY A 281 1.96 -20.17 -6.29
CA GLY A 281 3.20 -20.80 -5.85
C GLY A 281 4.02 -21.51 -6.93
N ASP A 282 3.38 -21.94 -8.03
CA ASP A 282 4.00 -22.76 -9.08
C ASP A 282 4.31 -21.98 -10.38
N ASP A 283 4.10 -20.66 -10.39
CA ASP A 283 4.32 -19.89 -11.61
C ASP A 283 5.81 -19.81 -11.99
N THR A 284 6.07 -19.91 -13.30
CA THR A 284 7.42 -19.93 -13.88
C THR A 284 7.73 -18.66 -14.65
N CYS A 285 9.00 -18.26 -14.66
CA CYS A 285 9.50 -17.23 -15.55
C CYS A 285 9.42 -17.70 -17.02
N ASP A 286 8.80 -16.90 -17.89
CA ASP A 286 8.61 -17.24 -19.31
C ASP A 286 9.91 -17.29 -20.12
N ILE A 287 10.98 -16.63 -19.64
CA ILE A 287 12.29 -16.62 -20.30
C ILE A 287 13.18 -17.78 -19.85
N CYS A 288 13.31 -18.00 -18.53
CA CYS A 288 14.27 -18.98 -17.99
C CYS A 288 13.63 -20.26 -17.45
N GLY A 289 12.30 -20.32 -17.34
CA GLY A 289 11.55 -21.45 -16.81
C GLY A 289 11.66 -21.65 -15.29
N ALA A 290 12.36 -20.77 -14.56
CA ALA A 290 12.50 -20.90 -13.11
C ALA A 290 11.15 -20.68 -12.40
N VAL A 291 10.77 -21.60 -11.52
CA VAL A 291 9.62 -21.44 -10.61
C VAL A 291 9.95 -20.36 -9.59
N ARG A 292 9.16 -19.29 -9.58
CA ARG A 292 9.36 -18.12 -8.69
C ARG A 292 8.09 -17.68 -7.99
N GLY A 293 6.95 -18.21 -8.42
CA GLY A 293 5.65 -17.85 -7.89
C GLY A 293 5.40 -16.35 -7.83
N SER A 294 5.16 -15.79 -6.65
CA SER A 294 4.90 -14.36 -6.44
C SER A 294 6.05 -13.44 -6.87
N ASP A 295 7.29 -13.95 -7.00
CA ASP A 295 8.48 -13.18 -7.41
C ASP A 295 8.63 -13.06 -8.93
N LEU A 296 7.52 -12.87 -9.64
CA LEU A 296 7.45 -12.67 -11.09
C LEU A 296 6.80 -11.33 -11.42
N TYR A 297 7.29 -10.68 -12.48
CA TYR A 297 6.89 -9.33 -12.84
C TYR A 297 6.57 -9.21 -14.32
N ASN A 298 5.56 -8.39 -14.62
CA ASN A 298 5.15 -8.00 -15.97
C ASN A 298 4.58 -6.57 -15.95
N GLU A 299 4.03 -6.10 -17.07
CA GLU A 299 3.49 -4.73 -17.19
C GLU A 299 2.46 -4.35 -16.12
N THR A 300 1.79 -5.32 -15.49
CA THR A 300 0.76 -5.06 -14.49
C THR A 300 1.33 -4.63 -13.13
N ASN A 301 2.59 -5.01 -12.84
CA ASN A 301 3.24 -4.83 -11.53
C ASN A 301 4.72 -4.37 -11.62
N TRP A 302 5.20 -3.89 -12.77
CA TRP A 302 6.55 -3.33 -12.91
C TRP A 302 6.84 -2.15 -11.98
N ASP A 303 5.80 -1.44 -11.53
CA ASP A 303 5.95 -0.37 -10.55
C ASP A 303 6.63 -0.90 -9.28
N LEU A 304 6.34 -2.15 -8.87
CA LEU A 304 6.94 -2.79 -7.70
C LEU A 304 8.46 -2.96 -7.81
N LEU A 305 9.05 -2.88 -9.00
CA LEU A 305 10.49 -3.05 -9.17
C LEU A 305 11.29 -1.87 -8.61
N CYS A 306 10.76 -0.65 -8.53
CA CYS A 306 11.57 0.49 -8.10
C CYS A 306 12.05 0.38 -6.64
N GLY A 307 11.33 -0.34 -5.79
CA GLY A 307 11.74 -0.61 -4.40
C GLY A 307 12.57 -1.88 -4.19
N ILE A 308 13.06 -2.53 -5.26
CA ILE A 308 13.88 -3.76 -5.18
C ILE A 308 15.33 -3.44 -5.53
N ASN A 309 16.28 -3.99 -4.77
CA ASN A 309 17.69 -3.57 -4.84
C ASN A 309 18.30 -3.63 -6.26
N PRO A 310 18.19 -4.72 -7.03
CA PRO A 310 18.77 -4.75 -8.38
C PRO A 310 18.14 -3.74 -9.35
N THR A 311 16.93 -3.28 -9.09
CA THR A 311 16.19 -2.36 -9.97
C THR A 311 16.14 -0.93 -9.41
N ARG A 312 16.89 -0.63 -8.34
CA ARG A 312 17.10 0.74 -7.85
C ARG A 312 17.68 1.62 -8.95
N ARG A 313 17.22 2.86 -9.03
CA ARG A 313 17.68 3.80 -10.08
C ARG A 313 19.18 4.05 -9.98
N MET A 314 19.71 4.17 -8.76
CA MET A 314 21.16 4.32 -8.54
C MET A 314 21.99 3.11 -9.00
N ASN A 315 21.38 1.93 -9.06
CA ASN A 315 22.05 0.71 -9.51
C ASN A 315 22.04 0.55 -11.03
N LEU A 316 21.22 1.30 -11.77
CA LEU A 316 21.18 1.20 -13.24
C LEU A 316 22.55 1.44 -13.88
N CYS A 317 23.32 2.40 -13.36
CA CYS A 317 24.68 2.66 -13.82
C CYS A 317 25.56 1.40 -13.79
N SER A 318 25.37 0.50 -12.82
CA SER A 318 26.15 -0.73 -12.68
C SER A 318 25.91 -1.75 -13.80
N TYR A 319 24.79 -1.63 -14.53
CA TYR A 319 24.44 -2.50 -15.66
C TYR A 319 24.97 -2.02 -17.01
N LEU A 320 25.61 -0.86 -17.05
CA LEU A 320 26.30 -0.41 -18.25
C LEU A 320 27.51 -1.29 -18.55
N LYS A 321 27.76 -1.55 -19.83
CA LYS A 321 28.86 -2.42 -20.28
C LYS A 321 30.23 -1.74 -20.08
N GLY A 322 31.24 -2.56 -19.76
CA GLY A 322 32.63 -2.11 -19.67
C GLY A 322 32.85 -1.06 -18.59
N ASN A 323 33.59 0.02 -18.92
CA ASN A 323 33.93 1.09 -17.98
C ASN A 323 32.93 2.27 -18.02
N LEU A 324 31.80 2.12 -18.72
CA LEU A 324 30.80 3.19 -18.84
C LEU A 324 30.20 3.57 -17.48
N ASN A 325 30.09 2.61 -16.56
CA ASN A 325 29.64 2.85 -15.20
C ASN A 325 30.61 3.74 -14.40
N GLN A 326 31.86 3.93 -14.81
CA GLN A 326 32.83 4.84 -14.17
C GLN A 326 32.85 6.22 -14.84
N ASN A 327 32.15 6.41 -15.95
CA ASN A 327 32.11 7.69 -16.63
C ASN A 327 31.16 8.65 -15.89
N PRO A 328 31.66 9.77 -15.32
CA PRO A 328 30.83 10.70 -14.55
C PRO A 328 29.73 11.35 -15.40
N PHE A 329 29.98 11.58 -16.70
CA PHE A 329 28.98 12.15 -17.61
C PHE A 329 27.81 11.19 -17.84
N ILE A 330 28.08 9.89 -17.96
CA ILE A 330 27.02 8.88 -18.13
C ILE A 330 26.22 8.71 -16.83
N ARG A 331 26.88 8.80 -15.67
CA ARG A 331 26.18 8.80 -14.38
C ARG A 331 25.27 10.00 -14.22
N GLU A 332 25.73 11.19 -14.60
CA GLU A 332 24.92 12.41 -14.60
C GLU A 332 23.73 12.25 -15.54
N LEU A 333 23.96 11.77 -16.76
CA LEU A 333 22.90 11.54 -17.72
C LEU A 333 21.83 10.59 -17.19
N ILE A 334 22.21 9.44 -16.63
CA ILE A 334 21.25 8.53 -16.01
C ILE A 334 20.49 9.26 -14.92
N ARG A 335 21.16 10.02 -14.05
CA ARG A 335 20.50 10.77 -12.98
C ARG A 335 19.49 11.79 -13.51
N GLU A 336 19.84 12.55 -14.54
CA GLU A 336 18.95 13.51 -15.21
C GLU A 336 17.72 12.80 -15.79
N GLU A 337 17.91 11.72 -16.54
CA GLU A 337 16.80 10.94 -17.11
C GLU A 337 15.93 10.33 -16.00
N MET A 338 16.53 9.76 -14.95
CA MET A 338 15.79 9.19 -13.81
C MET A 338 15.04 10.25 -13.00
N SER A 339 15.51 11.50 -13.00
CA SER A 339 14.79 12.61 -12.37
C SER A 339 13.60 13.07 -13.21
N ALA A 340 13.72 12.94 -14.55
CA ALA A 340 12.67 13.28 -15.50
C ALA A 340 11.57 12.21 -15.60
N MET A 341 11.88 10.94 -15.33
CA MET A 341 10.90 9.84 -15.34
C MET A 341 10.66 9.32 -13.92
N PRO A 342 9.50 9.63 -13.34
CA PRO A 342 9.20 9.20 -11.98
C PRO A 342 8.93 7.70 -11.88
N ASN A 343 8.68 6.98 -12.99
CA ASN A 343 8.28 5.58 -12.94
C ASN A 343 9.25 4.64 -13.67
N PHE A 344 9.61 3.55 -12.98
CA PHE A 344 10.43 2.47 -13.55
C PHE A 344 9.68 1.67 -14.63
N THR A 345 8.35 1.63 -14.55
CA THR A 345 7.48 1.06 -15.59
C THR A 345 7.77 1.69 -16.95
N ASP A 346 7.84 3.02 -17.02
CA ASP A 346 8.07 3.76 -18.27
C ASP A 346 9.41 3.38 -18.91
N ILE A 347 10.45 3.18 -18.08
CA ILE A 347 11.77 2.76 -18.55
C ILE A 347 11.72 1.35 -19.16
N LEU A 348 11.02 0.41 -18.50
CA LEU A 348 10.89 -0.94 -19.03
C LEU A 348 10.01 -1.01 -20.28
N GLU A 349 8.97 -0.18 -20.36
CA GLU A 349 8.17 -0.02 -21.57
C GLU A 349 9.00 0.50 -22.74
N GLU A 350 9.76 1.58 -22.54
CA GLU A 350 10.64 2.13 -23.58
C GLU A 350 11.76 1.13 -23.95
N MET A 351 12.29 0.35 -23.00
CA MET A 351 13.28 -0.69 -23.30
C MET A 351 12.70 -1.86 -24.11
N HIS A 352 11.43 -2.22 -23.85
CA HIS A 352 10.72 -3.26 -24.60
C HIS A 352 10.61 -2.88 -26.09
N ASP A 353 10.35 -1.60 -26.38
CA ASP A 353 10.17 -1.09 -27.74
C ASP A 353 11.48 -1.08 -28.58
N LEU A 354 12.66 -1.25 -27.95
CA LEU A 354 13.97 -1.21 -28.63
C LEU A 354 14.38 -2.50 -29.36
N HIS A 355 13.50 -3.50 -29.43
CA HIS A 355 13.63 -4.75 -30.20
C HIS A 355 15.07 -5.25 -30.47
N ILE A 356 15.69 -5.91 -29.48
CA ILE A 356 16.99 -6.58 -29.65
C ILE A 356 16.77 -8.06 -30.04
N PRO A 357 17.55 -8.63 -30.99
CA PRO A 357 17.40 -10.04 -31.40
C PRO A 357 17.45 -11.08 -30.26
N LEU A 358 18.16 -10.80 -29.16
CA LEU A 358 18.27 -11.70 -28.01
C LEU A 358 16.96 -11.82 -27.20
N PHE A 359 16.09 -10.82 -27.28
CA PHE A 359 14.84 -10.72 -26.53
C PHE A 359 13.65 -10.44 -27.47
N ASN A 360 13.73 -10.87 -28.74
CA ASN A 360 12.69 -10.63 -29.72
C ASN A 360 11.38 -11.40 -29.44
N THR A 361 11.43 -12.42 -28.58
CA THR A 361 10.26 -13.19 -28.14
C THR A 361 9.62 -12.66 -26.87
N TRP A 362 10.23 -11.66 -26.21
CA TRP A 362 9.70 -11.11 -24.97
C TRP A 362 8.51 -10.17 -25.23
N GLU A 363 7.37 -10.46 -24.63
CA GLU A 363 6.17 -9.62 -24.61
C GLU A 363 5.95 -8.95 -23.23
N LYS A 364 5.30 -7.78 -23.19
CA LYS A 364 5.05 -7.03 -21.95
C LYS A 364 4.25 -7.81 -20.90
N LYS A 365 3.43 -8.77 -21.36
CA LYS A 365 2.60 -9.65 -20.52
C LYS A 365 3.36 -10.83 -19.93
N ASP A 366 4.54 -11.14 -20.43
CA ASP A 366 5.36 -12.27 -19.97
C ASP A 366 5.77 -12.07 -18.52
N TRP A 367 5.66 -13.12 -17.73
CA TRP A 367 6.11 -13.17 -16.35
C TRP A 367 7.61 -13.37 -16.29
N LEU A 368 8.32 -12.36 -15.80
CA LEU A 368 9.77 -12.38 -15.71
C LEU A 368 10.25 -12.43 -14.27
N CYS A 369 11.24 -13.29 -13.99
CA CYS A 369 11.94 -13.21 -12.71
C CYS A 369 12.90 -12.00 -12.69
N LEU A 370 13.28 -11.58 -11.48
CA LEU A 370 14.17 -10.44 -11.27
C LEU A 370 15.50 -10.58 -12.03
N GLU A 371 16.07 -11.79 -12.11
CA GLU A 371 17.33 -12.00 -12.86
C GLU A 371 17.16 -11.79 -14.37
N CYS A 372 16.02 -12.21 -14.94
CA CYS A 372 15.74 -11.98 -16.36
C CYS A 372 15.55 -10.49 -16.66
N ILE A 373 14.86 -9.77 -15.78
CA ILE A 373 14.70 -8.31 -15.88
C ILE A 373 16.05 -7.60 -15.83
N VAL A 374 16.93 -7.97 -14.87
CA VAL A 374 18.28 -7.41 -14.78
C VAL A 374 19.09 -7.69 -16.06
N ASN A 375 18.93 -8.87 -16.66
CA ASN A 375 19.60 -9.21 -17.92
C ASN A 375 19.06 -8.39 -19.09
N ILE A 376 17.75 -8.16 -19.16
CA ILE A 376 17.10 -7.27 -20.13
C ILE A 376 17.66 -5.86 -19.97
N ILE A 377 17.70 -5.31 -18.74
CA ILE A 377 18.24 -3.97 -18.46
C ILE A 377 19.70 -3.89 -18.93
N ARG A 378 20.54 -4.86 -18.58
CA ARG A 378 21.95 -4.89 -19.03
C ARG A 378 22.08 -4.90 -20.56
N ALA A 379 21.14 -5.56 -21.24
CA ALA A 379 21.13 -5.64 -22.70
C ALA A 379 20.57 -4.38 -23.38
N HIS A 380 19.64 -3.66 -22.76
CA HIS A 380 18.92 -2.54 -23.40
C HIS A 380 19.34 -1.15 -22.91
N LEU A 381 19.84 -1.00 -21.67
CA LEU A 381 20.07 0.29 -21.02
C LEU A 381 20.91 1.28 -21.84
N HIS A 382 21.97 0.81 -22.50
CA HIS A 382 22.82 1.66 -23.34
C HIS A 382 22.13 2.09 -24.65
N LEU A 383 21.26 1.25 -25.23
CA LEU A 383 20.47 1.60 -26.41
C LEU A 383 19.35 2.57 -26.03
N TRP A 384 18.76 2.35 -24.86
CA TRP A 384 17.75 3.22 -24.31
C TRP A 384 18.29 4.63 -24.07
N LEU A 385 19.44 4.77 -23.39
CA LEU A 385 20.10 6.07 -23.23
C LEU A 385 20.44 6.76 -24.56
N LEU A 386 20.85 5.98 -25.56
CA LEU A 386 21.13 6.50 -26.89
C LEU A 386 19.86 7.09 -27.53
N GLU A 387 18.74 6.37 -27.45
CA GLU A 387 17.48 6.84 -28.03
C GLU A 387 16.94 8.09 -27.33
N ARG A 388 17.02 8.14 -25.99
CA ARG A 388 16.71 9.36 -25.21
C ARG A 388 17.55 10.56 -25.65
N LYS A 389 18.84 10.36 -25.92
CA LYS A 389 19.71 11.43 -26.45
C LYS A 389 19.32 11.89 -27.85
N LYS A 390 18.87 10.99 -28.73
CA LYS A 390 18.35 11.40 -30.04
C LYS A 390 17.08 12.21 -29.91
N LEU A 391 16.16 11.82 -29.01
CA LEU A 391 14.90 12.53 -28.77
C LEU A 391 15.12 13.95 -28.23
N THR A 392 16.20 14.18 -27.48
CA THR A 392 16.59 15.53 -27.02
C THR A 392 17.34 16.36 -28.07
N GLY A 393 17.50 15.84 -29.30
CA GLY A 393 18.19 16.52 -30.39
C GLY A 393 19.72 16.58 -30.22
N ALA A 394 20.29 15.80 -29.30
CA ALA A 394 21.74 15.76 -29.11
C ALA A 394 22.40 15.10 -30.33
N ILE A 395 23.44 15.76 -30.88
CA ILE A 395 24.26 15.17 -31.94
C ILE A 395 25.19 14.14 -31.28
N ILE A 396 24.99 12.88 -31.62
CA ILE A 396 25.82 11.76 -31.13
C ILE A 396 26.91 11.50 -32.16
N PRO A 397 28.20 11.72 -31.84
CA PRO A 397 29.28 11.42 -32.77
C PRO A 397 29.24 9.94 -33.19
N GLU A 398 29.46 9.64 -34.47
CA GLU A 398 29.47 8.26 -34.99
C GLU A 398 30.47 7.37 -34.22
N ASP A 399 31.61 7.92 -33.81
CA ASP A 399 32.63 7.22 -33.02
C ASP A 399 32.13 6.79 -31.62
N CYS A 400 31.15 7.50 -31.07
CA CYS A 400 30.55 7.18 -29.77
C CYS A 400 29.62 5.96 -29.85
N MET A 401 28.99 5.72 -31.01
CA MET A 401 28.17 4.53 -31.28
C MET A 401 29.05 3.27 -31.34
N VAL A 402 30.23 3.41 -31.95
CA VAL A 402 31.21 2.34 -32.12
C VAL A 402 31.80 1.90 -30.77
N ILE A 403 32.16 2.84 -29.88
CA ILE A 403 32.69 2.50 -28.55
C ILE A 403 31.68 1.75 -27.67
N ILE A 404 30.39 2.07 -27.80
CA ILE A 404 29.31 1.40 -27.07
C ILE A 404 29.03 -0.01 -27.64
N ALA A 405 29.19 -0.21 -28.95
CA ALA A 405 28.94 -1.47 -29.63
C ALA A 405 30.13 -2.46 -29.63
N GLU A 406 31.37 -1.99 -29.81
CA GLU A 406 32.53 -2.82 -30.15
C GLU A 406 33.22 -3.52 -28.97
N ARG A 407 32.97 -3.13 -27.72
CA ARG A 407 33.48 -3.90 -26.55
C ARG A 407 32.79 -5.26 -26.37
N ARG A 408 31.87 -5.66 -27.26
CA ARG A 408 31.33 -7.03 -27.33
C ARG A 408 32.38 -8.09 -27.69
N HIS A 409 33.51 -7.73 -28.30
CA HIS A 409 34.46 -8.73 -28.84
C HIS A 409 35.86 -8.74 -28.22
N THR A 410 36.25 -7.75 -27.42
CA THR A 410 37.65 -7.61 -26.98
C THR A 410 38.05 -8.40 -25.73
N ASN A 411 37.11 -9.04 -25.01
CA ASN A 411 37.44 -9.81 -23.80
C ASN A 411 37.79 -11.29 -24.02
N GLN A 412 37.83 -11.78 -25.27
CA GLN A 412 38.24 -13.16 -25.57
C GLN A 412 39.66 -13.27 -26.16
N ALA A 413 40.39 -12.15 -26.33
CA ALA A 413 41.71 -12.11 -26.97
C ALA A 413 42.88 -11.70 -26.04
N MET A 414 42.66 -11.40 -24.76
CA MET A 414 43.72 -11.02 -23.79
C MET A 414 43.95 -12.08 -22.69
N LEU A 415 43.91 -13.37 -23.04
CA LEU A 415 44.37 -14.47 -22.17
C LEU A 415 45.44 -15.36 -22.84
N HIS A 416 46.01 -14.92 -23.96
CA HIS A 416 47.17 -15.55 -24.60
C HIS A 416 48.14 -14.48 -25.12
N VAL A 417 48.84 -13.79 -24.21
CA VAL A 417 50.21 -13.28 -24.40
C VAL A 417 50.95 -13.37 -23.07
#